data_AF-A0A351Q2Z4-F1
#
_entry.id   AF-A0A351Q2Z4-F1
#
_cell.length_a   1.000
_cell.length_b   1.000
_cell.length_c   1.000
_cell.angle_alpha   90.00
_cell.angle_beta   90.00
_cell.angle_gamma   90.00
#
_symmetry.space_group_name_H-M   'P 1'
#
loop_
_entity.id
_entity.type
_entity.pdbx_description
1 polymer ?
#
loop_
_entity_poly.entity_id
_entity_poly.type
_entity_poly.pdbx_seq_one_letter_code
_entity_poly.pdbx_strand_id
1 'polypeptide(L)'
;MPTRANIGGATERPTASYVYQKVAESLELTTSDKDAQLDEKPELDSKGRPFPVFVALLLANGWFLRPEPFLLTNSKLSALQRIKRAARRIPIFLAVWIAAFLILPTNWVATAAIAYGIWLIPIVVMIYRGLQHKSEPVRSESGSSE
;
A
#
# COMPACT_ATOMS: atom_id res chain seq x y z
N MET A 1 -13.42 -2.49 -9.48
CA MET A 1 -13.12 -1.47 -8.43
C MET A 1 -11.70 -1.69 -7.93
N PRO A 2 -10.84 -0.65 -7.81
CA PRO A 2 -9.52 -0.81 -7.21
C PRO A 2 -9.66 -1.28 -5.76
N THR A 3 -9.10 -2.43 -5.43
CA THR A 3 -9.14 -2.99 -4.07
C THR A 3 -7.92 -2.57 -3.26
N ARG A 4 -8.05 -2.58 -1.93
CA ARG A 4 -6.96 -2.33 -0.98
C ARG A 4 -5.93 -3.47 -0.93
N ALA A 5 -5.96 -4.40 -1.88
CA ALA A 5 -4.99 -5.46 -1.96
C ALA A 5 -3.66 -4.88 -2.49
N ASN A 6 -3.72 -3.87 -3.39
CA ASN A 6 -2.54 -3.33 -4.06
C ASN A 6 -1.85 -2.16 -3.31
N ILE A 7 -1.65 -2.33 -2.00
CA ILE A 7 -1.09 -1.28 -1.10
C ILE A 7 0.40 -0.95 -1.44
N GLY A 8 1.07 -1.76 -2.25
CA GLY A 8 2.48 -1.61 -2.63
C GLY A 8 2.75 -0.98 -4.01
N GLY A 9 1.74 -0.52 -4.74
CA GLY A 9 1.87 -0.17 -6.17
C GLY A 9 1.56 -1.37 -7.05
N ALA A 10 2.12 -1.50 -8.27
CA ALA A 10 1.81 -2.57 -9.25
C ALA A 10 2.40 -3.96 -8.90
N THR A 11 2.38 -4.34 -7.63
CA THR A 11 2.86 -5.64 -7.14
C THR A 11 1.86 -6.74 -7.46
N GLU A 12 0.57 -6.52 -7.21
CA GLU A 12 -0.47 -7.48 -7.59
C GLU A 12 -0.88 -7.22 -9.03
N ARG A 13 -0.67 -8.21 -9.90
CA ARG A 13 -1.05 -8.17 -11.31
C ARG A 13 -1.94 -9.38 -11.62
N PRO A 14 -2.93 -9.23 -12.53
CA PRO A 14 -3.61 -10.40 -13.08
C PRO A 14 -2.61 -11.37 -13.71
N THR A 15 -2.83 -12.66 -13.49
CA THR A 15 -1.97 -13.73 -14.02
C THR A 15 -2.03 -13.72 -15.54
N ALA A 16 -0.89 -13.95 -16.20
CA ALA A 16 -0.83 -13.92 -17.67
C ALA A 16 -1.80 -14.91 -18.34
N SER A 17 -1.96 -16.10 -17.75
CA SER A 17 -2.94 -17.11 -18.18
C SER A 17 -4.38 -16.58 -18.11
N TYR A 18 -4.75 -15.95 -17.00
CA TYR A 18 -6.06 -15.37 -16.78
C TYR A 18 -6.39 -14.29 -17.83
N VAL A 19 -5.45 -13.37 -18.08
CA VAL A 19 -5.62 -12.31 -19.08
C VAL A 19 -5.77 -12.90 -20.48
N TYR A 20 -4.90 -13.85 -20.85
CA TYR A 20 -4.96 -14.49 -22.16
C TYR A 20 -6.30 -15.21 -22.38
N GLN A 21 -6.76 -15.97 -21.39
CA GLN A 21 -8.03 -16.67 -21.44
C GLN A 21 -9.20 -15.69 -21.64
N LYS A 22 -9.25 -14.58 -20.89
CA LYS A 22 -10.31 -13.58 -21.02
C LYS A 22 -10.34 -12.89 -22.38
N VAL A 23 -9.15 -12.61 -22.94
CA VAL A 23 -9.04 -12.04 -24.29
C VAL A 23 -9.52 -13.05 -25.34
N ALA A 24 -9.11 -14.32 -25.25
CA ALA A 24 -9.55 -15.37 -26.18
C ALA A 24 -11.08 -15.57 -26.13
N GLU A 25 -11.67 -15.71 -24.93
CA GLU A 25 -13.12 -15.81 -24.73
C GLU A 25 -13.87 -14.62 -25.34
N SER A 26 -13.31 -13.40 -25.20
CA SER A 26 -13.91 -12.19 -25.74
C SER A 26 -13.82 -12.09 -27.26
N LEU A 27 -12.77 -12.63 -27.87
CA LEU A 27 -12.61 -12.68 -29.33
C LEU A 27 -13.54 -13.70 -29.99
N GLU A 28 -13.86 -14.79 -29.28
CA GLU A 28 -14.82 -15.81 -29.75
C GLU A 28 -16.28 -15.32 -29.70
N LEU A 29 -16.58 -14.37 -28.80
CA LEU A 29 -17.87 -13.68 -28.71
C LEU A 29 -18.03 -12.68 -29.87
N THR A 30 -18.23 -13.21 -31.06
CA THR A 30 -18.56 -12.45 -32.28
C THR A 30 -19.94 -11.84 -32.08
N THR A 31 -20.03 -10.52 -31.81
CA THR A 31 -21.24 -9.68 -31.59
C THR A 31 -21.55 -9.27 -30.15
N SER A 32 -20.65 -8.53 -29.50
CA SER A 32 -21.09 -7.60 -28.45
C SER A 32 -20.47 -6.23 -28.68
N ASP A 33 -21.29 -5.29 -29.16
CA ASP A 33 -20.98 -3.86 -29.29
C ASP A 33 -21.02 -3.15 -27.92
N LYS A 34 -20.74 -3.89 -26.85
CA LYS A 34 -20.82 -3.45 -25.46
C LYS A 34 -19.43 -3.45 -24.87
N ASP A 35 -19.14 -2.42 -24.09
CA ASP A 35 -17.93 -2.35 -23.28
C ASP A 35 -17.69 -3.65 -22.50
N ALA A 36 -16.41 -4.01 -22.35
CA ALA A 36 -16.03 -5.17 -21.58
C ALA A 36 -16.62 -5.10 -20.16
N GLN A 37 -17.25 -6.18 -19.72
CA GLN A 37 -17.81 -6.25 -18.37
C GLN A 37 -16.68 -6.07 -17.34
N LEU A 38 -16.93 -5.26 -16.32
CA LEU A 38 -15.96 -5.01 -15.26
C LEU A 38 -15.63 -6.31 -14.53
N ASP A 39 -14.38 -6.74 -14.63
CA ASP A 39 -13.87 -7.86 -13.84
C ASP A 39 -13.60 -7.40 -12.39
N GLU A 40 -14.33 -7.98 -11.45
CA GLU A 40 -14.21 -7.67 -10.02
C GLU A 40 -13.20 -8.55 -9.30
N LYS A 41 -12.83 -9.72 -9.86
CA LYS A 41 -12.03 -10.75 -9.17
C LYS A 41 -11.06 -11.44 -10.13
N PRO A 42 -10.07 -10.70 -10.69
CA PRO A 42 -9.01 -11.31 -11.48
C PRO A 42 -8.18 -12.27 -10.61
N GLU A 43 -7.68 -13.34 -11.22
CA GLU A 43 -6.69 -14.21 -10.58
C GLU A 43 -5.34 -13.48 -10.54
N LEU A 44 -4.83 -13.19 -9.34
CA LEU A 44 -3.61 -12.41 -9.14
C LEU A 44 -2.36 -13.28 -9.00
N ASP A 45 -1.24 -12.84 -9.57
CA ASP A 45 0.06 -13.53 -9.51
C ASP A 45 0.71 -13.52 -8.11
N SER A 46 0.23 -12.61 -7.24
CA SER A 46 0.81 -12.37 -5.94
C SER A 46 -0.22 -11.75 -4.99
N LYS A 47 -0.03 -12.02 -3.69
CA LYS A 47 -0.78 -11.38 -2.62
C LYS A 47 0.00 -10.19 -2.09
N GLY A 48 -0.66 -9.06 -2.01
CA GLY A 48 -0.17 -7.82 -1.44
C GLY A 48 0.21 -7.99 0.02
N ARG A 49 1.04 -7.07 0.50
CA ARG A 49 1.52 -7.09 1.88
C ARG A 49 0.39 -6.64 2.83
N PRO A 50 0.20 -7.29 4.00
CA PRO A 50 -0.76 -6.82 4.99
C PRO A 50 -0.52 -5.35 5.37
N PHE A 51 -1.60 -4.58 5.48
CA PHE A 51 -1.55 -3.13 5.73
C PHE A 51 -0.66 -2.71 6.91
N PRO A 52 -0.72 -3.36 8.10
CA PRO A 52 0.16 -2.99 9.22
C PRO A 52 1.64 -3.15 8.90
N VAL A 53 1.99 -4.21 8.16
CA VAL A 53 3.38 -4.49 7.76
C VAL A 53 3.84 -3.46 6.73
N PHE A 54 2.96 -3.05 5.81
CA PHE A 54 3.27 -1.97 4.87
C PHE A 54 3.54 -0.64 5.58
N VAL A 55 2.67 -0.23 6.50
CA VAL A 55 2.84 1.00 7.29
C VAL A 55 4.13 0.96 8.10
N ALA A 56 4.42 -0.17 8.77
CA ALA A 56 5.65 -0.35 9.53
C ALA A 56 6.91 -0.19 8.66
N LEU A 57 6.87 -0.69 7.42
CA LEU A 57 7.98 -0.54 6.48
C LEU A 57 8.16 0.89 5.99
N LEU A 58 7.08 1.62 5.72
CA LEU A 58 7.14 3.04 5.36
C LEU A 58 7.73 3.89 6.49
N LEU A 59 7.30 3.64 7.73
CA LEU A 59 7.84 4.32 8.91
C LEU A 59 9.31 3.96 9.10
N ALA A 60 9.68 2.68 9.01
CA ALA A 60 11.07 2.25 9.14
C ALA A 60 11.98 2.88 8.08
N ASN A 61 11.45 3.11 6.87
CA ASN A 61 12.19 3.80 5.81
C ASN A 61 12.53 5.25 6.18
N GLY A 62 11.60 5.99 6.78
CA GLY A 62 11.82 7.34 7.31
C GLY A 62 12.18 7.39 8.80
N TRP A 63 12.88 6.36 9.31
CA TRP A 63 13.41 6.29 10.67
C TRP A 63 12.38 6.45 11.80
N PHE A 64 11.13 6.04 11.56
CA PHE A 64 10.02 6.12 12.51
C PHE A 64 9.57 7.55 12.86
N LEU A 65 10.14 8.57 12.21
CA LEU A 65 9.73 9.98 12.35
C LEU A 65 8.70 10.38 11.31
N ARG A 66 8.87 9.92 10.06
CA ARG A 66 7.96 10.22 8.94
C ARG A 66 7.80 8.99 8.05
N PRO A 67 6.62 8.72 7.48
CA PRO A 67 6.50 7.69 6.46
C PRO A 67 7.24 8.13 5.19
N GLU A 68 8.15 7.30 4.71
CA GLU A 68 8.90 7.58 3.48
C GLU A 68 8.60 6.50 2.42
N PRO A 69 8.03 6.87 1.27
CA PRO A 69 7.67 5.90 0.24
C PRO A 69 8.91 5.25 -0.40
N PHE A 70 8.78 3.97 -0.74
CA PHE A 70 9.77 3.25 -1.55
C PHE A 70 9.63 3.64 -3.04
N LEU A 71 9.70 4.93 -3.36
CA LEU A 71 9.69 5.38 -4.76
C LEU A 71 10.84 4.73 -5.54
N LEU A 72 10.72 4.72 -6.86
CA LEU A 72 11.84 4.53 -7.80
C LEU A 72 12.81 5.73 -7.71
N THR A 73 13.34 6.03 -6.53
CA THR A 73 14.44 7.01 -6.41
C THR A 73 15.64 6.51 -7.21
N ASN A 74 16.41 7.45 -7.79
CA ASN A 74 17.67 7.27 -8.52
C ASN A 74 18.78 6.71 -7.61
N SER A 75 18.52 5.59 -6.95
CA SER A 75 19.50 4.86 -6.18
C SER A 75 19.80 3.56 -6.89
N LYS A 76 21.07 3.16 -6.88
CA LYS A 76 21.59 1.92 -7.48
C LYS A 76 20.99 0.64 -6.85
N LEU A 77 20.16 0.76 -5.81
CA LEU A 77 19.58 -0.35 -5.07
C LEU A 77 18.20 -0.71 -5.63
N SER A 78 17.97 -2.01 -5.81
CA SER A 78 16.67 -2.58 -6.15
C SER A 78 15.62 -2.33 -5.05
N ALA A 79 14.33 -2.38 -5.41
CA ALA A 79 13.22 -2.19 -4.47
C ALA A 79 13.28 -3.17 -3.28
N LEU A 80 13.60 -4.45 -3.53
CA LEU A 80 13.74 -5.46 -2.49
C LEU A 80 14.89 -5.16 -1.51
N GLN A 81 16.02 -4.66 -2.01
CA GLN A 81 17.15 -4.27 -1.15
C GLN A 81 16.78 -3.10 -0.24
N ARG A 82 15.97 -2.14 -0.72
CA ARG A 82 15.48 -1.01 0.08
C ARG A 82 14.53 -1.48 1.18
N ILE A 83 13.59 -2.37 0.85
CA ILE A 83 12.70 -2.99 1.84
C ILE A 83 13.52 -3.74 2.90
N LYS A 84 14.51 -4.55 2.49
CA LYS A 84 15.38 -5.27 3.43
C LYS A 84 16.21 -4.33 4.30
N ARG A 85 16.61 -3.16 3.78
CA ARG A 85 17.31 -2.13 4.55
C ARG A 85 16.39 -1.46 5.57
N ALA A 86 15.18 -1.08 5.17
CA ALA A 86 14.19 -0.49 6.08
C ALA A 86 13.78 -1.50 7.17
N ALA A 87 13.50 -2.76 6.79
CA ALA A 87 13.11 -3.81 7.72
C ALA A 87 14.14 -4.05 8.84
N ARG A 88 15.45 -3.92 8.55
CA ARG A 88 16.52 -4.04 9.55
C ARG A 88 16.45 -3.00 10.66
N ARG A 89 15.78 -1.86 10.44
CA ARG A 89 15.64 -0.80 11.46
C ARG A 89 14.54 -1.11 12.46
N ILE A 90 13.59 -1.99 12.14
CA ILE A 90 12.50 -2.39 13.03
C ILE A 90 13.03 -3.03 14.33
N PRO A 91 13.87 -4.09 14.29
CA PRO A 91 14.39 -4.67 15.53
C PRO A 91 15.28 -3.68 16.30
N ILE A 92 16.02 -2.81 15.61
CA ILE A 92 16.85 -1.78 16.23
C ILE A 92 15.98 -0.78 17.02
N PHE A 93 14.90 -0.30 16.41
CA PHE A 93 13.97 0.63 17.06
C PHE A 93 13.30 0.00 18.28
N LEU A 94 12.86 -1.26 18.18
CA LEU A 94 12.31 -2.00 19.33
C LEU A 94 13.34 -2.20 20.43
N ALA A 95 14.58 -2.56 20.09
CA ALA A 95 15.66 -2.72 21.05
C ALA A 95 15.96 -1.41 21.80
N VAL A 96 15.91 -0.26 21.14
CA VAL A 96 16.06 1.05 21.78
C VAL A 96 14.96 1.33 22.81
N TRP A 97 13.69 1.03 22.48
CA TRP A 97 12.60 1.16 23.44
C TRP A 97 12.76 0.22 24.64
N ILE A 98 13.11 -1.04 24.39
CA ILE A 98 13.36 -2.02 25.46
C ILE A 98 14.50 -1.54 26.37
N ALA A 99 15.61 -1.11 25.80
CA ALA A 99 16.74 -0.57 26.55
C ALA A 99 16.34 0.67 27.37
N ALA A 100 15.51 1.55 26.80
CA ALA A 100 14.99 2.71 27.52
C ALA A 100 14.17 2.30 28.76
N PHE A 101 13.30 1.30 28.65
CA PHE A 101 12.55 0.76 29.79
C PHE A 101 13.42 0.11 30.86
N LEU A 102 14.58 -0.42 30.50
CA LEU A 102 15.52 -1.04 31.45
C LEU A 102 16.39 -0.01 32.19
N ILE A 103 16.71 1.11 31.55
CA ILE A 103 17.70 2.08 32.05
C ILE A 103 17.03 3.31 32.66
N LEU A 104 15.91 3.77 32.10
CA LEU A 104 15.21 4.99 32.52
C LEU A 104 13.99 4.66 33.40
N PRO A 105 13.50 5.63 34.19
CA PRO A 105 12.31 5.40 34.99
C PRO A 105 11.08 5.13 34.11
N THR A 106 10.38 4.04 34.41
CA THR A 106 9.26 3.50 33.61
C THR A 106 8.19 4.53 33.31
N ASN A 107 7.87 5.41 34.26
CA ASN A 107 6.83 6.42 34.09
C ASN A 107 7.12 7.35 32.91
N TRP A 108 8.36 7.83 32.78
CA TRP A 108 8.76 8.73 31.68
C TRP A 108 8.74 8.01 30.33
N VAL A 109 9.26 6.78 30.28
CA VAL A 109 9.33 5.99 29.05
C VAL A 109 7.92 5.61 28.58
N ALA A 110 7.03 5.24 29.51
CA ALA A 110 5.64 4.94 29.22
C ALA A 110 4.89 6.17 28.68
N THR A 111 5.05 7.34 29.30
CA THR A 111 4.47 8.59 28.79
C THR A 111 4.96 8.90 27.38
N ALA A 112 6.27 8.75 27.12
CA ALA A 112 6.84 8.96 25.78
C ALA A 112 6.29 7.96 24.75
N ALA A 113 6.13 6.68 25.11
CA ALA A 113 5.58 5.65 24.24
C ALA A 113 4.11 5.94 23.89
N ILE A 114 3.30 6.39 24.85
CA ILE A 114 1.91 6.79 24.62
C ILE A 114 1.86 8.01 23.71
N ALA A 115 2.66 9.04 23.99
CA ALA A 115 2.71 10.24 23.15
C ALA A 115 3.13 9.91 21.71
N TYR A 116 4.10 9.02 21.53
CA TYR A 116 4.52 8.53 20.22
C TYR A 116 3.38 7.76 19.52
N GLY A 117 2.64 6.91 20.24
CA GLY A 117 1.47 6.21 19.71
C GLY A 117 0.39 7.18 19.21
N ILE A 118 0.10 8.24 19.97
CA ILE A 118 -0.85 9.29 19.58
C ILE A 118 -0.37 10.02 18.32
N TRP A 119 0.93 10.35 18.25
CA TRP A 119 1.55 10.99 17.09
C TRP A 119 1.43 10.15 15.80
N LEU A 120 1.46 8.81 15.93
CA LEU A 120 1.30 7.91 14.77
C LEU A 120 -0.12 7.91 14.19
N ILE A 121 -1.15 8.20 14.97
CA ILE A 121 -2.56 8.15 14.52
C ILE A 121 -2.79 8.97 13.23
N PRO A 122 -2.48 10.29 13.18
CA PRO A 122 -2.70 11.07 11.96
C PRO A 122 -1.89 10.55 10.78
N ILE A 123 -0.69 10.00 11.01
CA ILE A 123 0.16 9.41 9.98
C ILE A 123 -0.51 8.17 9.36
N VAL A 124 -1.01 7.26 10.19
CA VAL A 124 -1.70 6.04 9.74
C VAL A 124 -2.97 6.40 8.99
N VAL A 125 -3.75 7.36 9.50
CA VAL A 125 -4.97 7.86 8.84
C VAL A 125 -4.65 8.47 7.48
N MET A 126 -3.59 9.26 7.38
CA MET A 126 -3.13 9.87 6.12
C MET A 126 -2.76 8.79 5.10
N ILE A 127 -1.97 7.77 5.49
CA ILE A 127 -1.59 6.66 4.60
C ILE A 127 -2.84 5.88 4.16
N TYR A 128 -3.72 5.56 5.10
CA TYR A 128 -4.95 4.83 4.83
C TYR A 128 -5.87 5.57 3.85
N ARG A 129 -6.01 6.90 4.00
CA ARG A 129 -6.77 7.75 3.09
C ARG A 129 -6.09 7.92 1.74
N GLY A 130 -4.77 8.06 1.70
CA GLY A 130 -3.99 8.20 0.47
C GLY A 130 -4.08 6.98 -0.46
N LEU A 131 -4.35 5.79 0.09
CA LEU A 131 -4.58 4.57 -0.67
C LEU A 131 -5.98 4.47 -1.28
N GLN A 132 -6.89 5.40 -0.97
CA GLN A 132 -8.22 5.49 -1.57
C GLN A 132 -8.14 6.45 -2.76
N HIS A 133 -7.96 5.94 -3.98
CA HIS A 133 -8.34 6.72 -5.15
C HIS A 133 -9.87 6.81 -5.18
N LYS A 134 -10.40 8.02 -5.03
CA LYS A 134 -11.80 8.30 -5.36
C LYS A 134 -11.95 8.07 -6.86
N SER A 135 -12.83 7.14 -7.25
CA SER A 135 -13.37 7.12 -8.60
C SER A 135 -13.87 8.53 -8.92
N GLU A 136 -13.44 9.10 -10.05
CA GLU A 136 -13.97 10.36 -10.53
C GLU A 136 -15.50 10.29 -10.55
N PRO A 137 -16.22 11.38 -10.20
CA PRO A 137 -17.66 11.42 -10.38
C PRO A 137 -17.94 11.19 -11.88
N VAL A 138 -18.78 10.19 -12.17
CA VAL A 138 -19.29 9.94 -13.52
C VAL A 138 -19.79 11.27 -14.06
N ARG A 139 -19.12 11.81 -15.09
CA ARG A 139 -19.57 12.99 -15.81
C ARG A 139 -20.87 12.58 -16.49
N SER A 140 -22.00 12.92 -15.88
CA SER A 140 -23.30 12.80 -16.53
C SER A 140 -23.26 13.68 -17.77
N GLU A 141 -23.23 13.08 -18.95
CA GLU A 141 -23.49 13.77 -20.21
C GLU A 141 -24.93 14.29 -20.16
N SER A 142 -25.08 15.49 -19.62
CA SER A 142 -26.32 16.25 -19.73
C SER A 142 -26.28 17.03 -21.04
N GLY A 143 -27.06 16.56 -22.01
CA GLY A 143 -27.73 17.44 -22.99
C GLY A 143 -27.00 17.63 -24.32
N SER A 144 -27.08 16.64 -25.20
CA SER A 144 -27.31 16.93 -26.62
C SER A 144 -28.81 17.21 -26.76
N SER A 145 -29.19 18.48 -26.76
CA SER A 145 -30.50 18.91 -27.22
C SER A 145 -30.31 19.51 -28.61
N GLU A 146 -31.01 18.90 -29.57
CA GLU A 146 -31.24 19.40 -30.93
C GLU A 146 -31.89 20.80 -30.94
#